data_AF-A0A929HTY3-F1
#
_entry.id   AF-A0A929HTY3-F1
#
_cell.length_a   1.000
_cell.length_b   1.000
_cell.length_c   1.000
_cell.angle_alpha   90.00
_cell.angle_beta   90.00
_cell.angle_gamma   90.00
#
_symmetry.space_group_name_H-M   'P 1'
#
loop_
_entity.id
_entity.type
_entity.pdbx_description
1 polymer ?
#
loop_
_entity_poly.entity_id
_entity_poly.type
_entity_poly.pdbx_seq_one_letter_code
_entity_poly.pdbx_strand_id
1 'polypeptide(L)'
;LIMLKAAWAFDEKWDSAKVGSLANMSKLLNSESAIHSVDVAIETLGGSAFTREQGLLNLWSGARLLKTAPVSKEMILNFIAEWELGLPKSY
;
A
#
# COMPACT_ATOMS: atom_id res chain seq x y z
N LEU A 1 -7.43 -9.39 2.25
CA LEU A 1 -6.98 -10.80 2.39
C LEU A 1 -5.46 -10.95 2.35
N ILE A 2 -4.73 -10.35 1.40
CA ILE A 2 -3.26 -10.49 1.31
C ILE A 2 -2.49 -9.99 2.55
N MET A 3 -2.93 -8.89 3.16
CA MET A 3 -2.35 -8.35 4.40
C MET A 3 -2.43 -9.36 5.55
N LEU A 4 -3.59 -10.00 5.73
CA LEU A 4 -3.78 -11.03 6.74
C LEU A 4 -2.91 -12.26 6.45
N LYS A 5 -2.77 -12.65 5.18
CA LYS A 5 -1.87 -13.73 4.77
C LYS A 5 -0.40 -13.40 5.08
N ALA A 6 0.03 -12.15 4.85
CA ALA A 6 1.38 -11.70 5.16
C ALA A 6 1.65 -11.76 6.67
N ALA A 7 0.71 -11.28 7.49
CA ALA A 7 0.80 -11.36 8.95
C ALA A 7 0.84 -12.81 9.44
N TRP A 8 -0.08 -13.65 8.96
CA TRP A 8 -0.11 -15.06 9.32
C TRP A 8 1.18 -15.80 8.92
N ALA A 9 1.71 -15.57 7.72
CA ALA A 9 2.97 -16.18 7.29
C ALA A 9 4.18 -15.74 8.13
N PHE A 10 4.16 -14.49 8.62
CA PHE A 10 5.16 -13.99 9.56
C PHE A 10 5.06 -14.72 10.91
N ASP A 11 3.86 -14.85 11.46
CA ASP A 11 3.60 -15.53 12.74
C ASP A 11 3.99 -17.02 12.68
N GLU A 12 3.73 -17.68 11.56
CA GLU A 12 4.13 -19.08 11.27
C GLU A 12 5.62 -19.24 10.93
N LYS A 13 6.41 -18.15 11.01
CA LYS A 13 7.86 -18.15 10.77
C LYS A 13 8.25 -18.74 9.41
N TRP A 14 7.48 -18.41 8.37
CA TRP A 14 7.87 -18.73 7.00
C TRP A 14 9.22 -18.07 6.66
N ASP A 15 9.84 -18.56 5.58
CA ASP A 15 11.05 -17.96 5.04
C ASP A 15 10.90 -16.44 4.85
N SER A 16 11.89 -15.68 5.32
CA SER A 16 11.85 -14.22 5.36
C SER A 16 11.67 -13.60 3.97
N ALA A 17 12.18 -14.20 2.90
CA ALA A 17 12.00 -13.68 1.54
C ALA A 17 10.54 -13.83 1.09
N LYS A 18 9.90 -14.97 1.40
CA LYS A 18 8.47 -15.19 1.12
C LYS A 18 7.57 -14.24 1.91
N VAL A 19 7.88 -14.01 3.19
CA VAL A 19 7.13 -13.05 4.01
C VAL A 19 7.33 -11.62 3.48
N GLY A 20 8.57 -11.26 3.13
CA GLY A 20 8.89 -9.95 2.55
C GLY A 20 8.14 -9.69 1.24
N SER A 21 8.01 -10.70 0.38
CA SER A 21 7.24 -10.63 -0.85
C SER A 21 5.75 -10.38 -0.60
N LEU A 22 5.13 -11.15 0.30
CA LEU A 22 3.73 -10.94 0.70
C LEU A 22 3.51 -9.55 1.32
N ALA A 23 4.45 -9.08 2.15
CA ALA A 23 4.39 -7.77 2.76
C ALA A 23 4.49 -6.64 1.73
N ASN A 24 5.40 -6.75 0.76
CA ASN A 24 5.55 -5.78 -0.34
C ASN A 24 4.30 -5.70 -1.20
N MET A 25 3.76 -6.85 -1.64
CA MET A 25 2.51 -6.90 -2.41
C MET A 25 1.32 -6.33 -1.61
N SER A 26 1.25 -6.65 -0.32
CA SER A 26 0.23 -6.11 0.58
C SER A 26 0.31 -4.60 0.70
N LYS A 27 1.50 -4.04 0.93
CA LYS A 27 1.70 -2.59 1.05
C LYS A 27 1.32 -1.86 -0.24
N LEU A 28 1.72 -2.40 -1.39
CA LEU A 28 1.33 -1.86 -2.69
C LEU A 28 -0.20 -1.77 -2.81
N LEU A 29 -0.89 -2.90 -2.68
CA LEU A 29 -2.34 -2.97 -2.86
C LEU A 29 -3.09 -2.09 -1.86
N ASN A 30 -2.71 -2.12 -0.58
CA ASN A 30 -3.39 -1.36 0.46
C ASN A 30 -3.15 0.15 0.31
N SER A 31 -1.96 0.59 -0.10
CA SER A 31 -1.68 2.01 -0.30
C SER A 31 -2.53 2.61 -1.43
N GLU A 32 -2.72 1.88 -2.53
CA GLU A 32 -3.60 2.26 -3.63
C GLU A 32 -5.08 2.26 -3.21
N SER A 33 -5.51 1.21 -2.48
CA SER A 33 -6.89 1.10 -2.02
C SER A 33 -7.24 2.20 -1.01
N ALA A 34 -6.31 2.51 -0.10
CA ALA A 34 -6.52 3.53 0.93
C ALA A 34 -6.71 4.92 0.33
N ILE A 35 -5.81 5.34 -0.58
CA ILE A 35 -5.95 6.66 -1.19
C ILE A 35 -7.22 6.76 -2.03
N HIS A 36 -7.56 5.71 -2.78
CA HIS A 36 -8.77 5.69 -3.59
C HIS A 36 -10.03 5.78 -2.72
N SER A 37 -10.07 5.07 -1.59
CA SER A 37 -11.22 5.10 -0.67
C SER A 37 -11.44 6.49 -0.07
N VAL A 38 -10.35 7.17 0.33
CA VAL A 38 -10.45 8.53 0.86
C VAL A 38 -10.88 9.52 -0.23
N ASP A 39 -10.37 9.36 -1.45
CA ASP A 39 -10.73 10.21 -2.60
C ASP A 39 -12.22 10.08 -2.94
N VAL A 40 -12.76 8.86 -2.98
CA VAL A 40 -14.20 8.61 -3.18
C VAL A 40 -15.03 9.23 -2.05
N ALA A 41 -14.56 9.16 -0.80
CA ALA A 41 -15.26 9.80 0.32
C ALA A 41 -15.27 11.33 0.20
N ILE A 42 -14.16 11.94 -0.25
CA ILE A 42 -14.07 13.38 -0.50
C ILE A 42 -15.06 13.79 -1.59
N GLU A 43 -15.10 13.06 -2.71
CA GLU A 43 -16.02 13.35 -3.81
C GLU A 43 -17.49 13.22 -3.36
N THR A 44 -17.80 12.19 -2.59
CA THR A 44 -19.17 11.93 -2.09
C THR A 44 -19.68 13.05 -1.17
N LEU A 45 -18.81 13.61 -0.34
CA LEU A 45 -19.17 14.65 0.65
C LEU A 45 -19.01 16.08 0.10
N GLY A 46 -18.43 16.22 -1.09
CA GLY A 46 -18.19 17.51 -1.74
C GLY A 46 -17.44 18.49 -0.83
N GLY A 47 -17.91 19.74 -0.80
CA GLY A 47 -17.28 20.80 0.00
C GLY A 47 -17.18 20.48 1.51
N SER A 48 -18.07 19.65 2.05
CA SER A 48 -18.04 19.27 3.47
C SER A 48 -16.78 18.48 3.83
N ALA A 49 -16.24 17.70 2.89
CA ALA A 49 -15.04 16.89 3.08
C ALA A 49 -13.79 17.70 3.47
N PHE A 50 -13.76 18.97 3.10
CA PHE A 50 -12.63 19.88 3.35
C PHE A 50 -12.67 20.54 4.73
N THR A 51 -13.71 20.29 5.51
CA THR A 51 -13.81 20.80 6.88
C THR A 51 -12.91 20.01 7.83
N ARG A 52 -12.38 20.69 8.86
CA ARG A 52 -11.51 20.04 9.85
C ARG A 52 -12.23 18.95 10.66
N GLU A 53 -13.54 19.12 10.86
CA GLU A 53 -14.38 18.19 11.63
C GLU A 53 -14.51 16.83 10.94
N GLN A 54 -14.54 16.78 9.60
CA GLN A 54 -14.57 15.52 8.85
C GLN A 54 -13.23 14.80 8.83
N GLY A 55 -12.12 15.53 9.00
CA GLY A 55 -10.77 14.94 9.09
C GLY A 55 -10.26 14.24 7.82
N LEU A 56 -11.02 14.26 6.71
CA LEU A 56 -10.68 13.51 5.49
C LEU A 56 -9.37 13.97 4.84
N LEU A 57 -9.01 15.25 4.94
CA LEU A 57 -7.73 15.74 4.43
C LEU A 57 -6.53 15.17 5.19
N ASN A 58 -6.68 14.91 6.49
CA ASN A 58 -5.62 14.24 7.28
C ASN A 58 -5.47 12.79 6.84
N LEU A 59 -6.58 12.08 6.62
CA LEU A 59 -6.57 10.71 6.09
C LEU A 59 -5.97 10.66 4.68
N TRP A 60 -6.30 11.63 3.83
CA TRP A 60 -5.77 11.73 2.47
C TRP A 60 -4.25 11.91 2.50
N SER A 61 -3.74 12.81 3.35
CA SER A 61 -2.29 13.03 3.50
C SER A 61 -1.57 11.76 3.95
N GLY A 62 -2.10 11.06 4.97
CA GLY A 62 -1.55 9.80 5.45
C GLY A 62 -1.59 8.69 4.40
N ALA A 63 -2.73 8.49 3.74
CA ALA A 63 -2.89 7.50 2.67
C ALA A 63 -1.98 7.80 1.47
N ARG A 64 -1.81 9.09 1.13
CA ARG A 64 -0.93 9.53 0.04
C ARG A 64 0.53 9.28 0.37
N LEU A 65 0.94 9.51 1.62
CA LEU A 65 2.29 9.24 2.10
C LEU A 65 2.67 7.77 1.93
N LEU A 66 1.73 6.85 2.18
CA LEU A 66 1.98 5.41 2.07
C LEU A 66 2.32 4.96 0.64
N LYS A 67 2.02 5.75 -0.40
CA LYS A 67 2.52 5.42 -1.75
C LYS A 67 4.03 5.64 -1.89
N THR A 68 4.59 6.52 -1.07
CA THR A 68 6.00 6.96 -1.15
C THR A 68 6.86 6.34 -0.05
N ALA A 69 6.38 6.28 1.19
CA ALA A 69 7.15 5.82 2.34
C ALA A 69 6.48 4.63 3.03
N PRO A 70 7.23 3.75 3.72
CA PRO A 70 8.70 3.76 3.89
C PRO A 70 9.47 3.26 2.65
N VAL A 71 8.78 2.61 1.71
CA VAL A 71 9.33 2.15 0.43
C VAL A 71 8.40 2.61 -0.68
N SER A 72 8.93 3.16 -1.77
CA SER A 72 8.10 3.66 -2.87
C SER A 72 7.36 2.53 -3.58
N LYS A 73 6.23 2.88 -4.21
CA LYS A 73 5.50 1.96 -5.10
C LYS A 73 6.41 1.39 -6.18
N GLU A 74 7.22 2.25 -6.79
CA GLU A 74 8.08 1.91 -7.92
C GLU A 74 9.15 0.90 -7.50
N MET A 75 9.72 1.06 -6.31
CA MET A 75 10.69 0.11 -5.76
C MET A 75 10.05 -1.27 -5.49
N ILE A 76 8.80 -1.30 -5.04
CA ILE A 76 8.06 -2.55 -4.85
C ILE A 76 7.75 -3.23 -6.17
N LEU A 77 7.34 -2.45 -7.19
CA LEU A 77 7.08 -3.00 -8.52
C LEU A 77 8.36 -3.57 -9.15
N ASN A 78 9.50 -2.89 -9.00
CA ASN A 78 10.79 -3.41 -9.43
C ASN A 78 11.15 -4.71 -8.69
N PHE A 79 10.96 -4.76 -7.36
CA PHE A 79 11.16 -5.96 -6.58
C PHE A 79 10.30 -7.12 -7.09
N ILE A 80 8.99 -6.92 -7.32
CA ILE A 80 8.09 -7.96 -7.81
C ILE A 80 8.52 -8.42 -9.21
N ALA A 81 8.88 -7.50 -10.11
CA ALA A 81 9.33 -7.82 -11.45
C ALA A 81 10.58 -8.72 -11.45
N GLU A 82 11.59 -8.38 -10.65
CA GLU A 82 12.84 -9.12 -10.60
C GLU A 82 12.71 -10.43 -9.81
N TRP A 83 12.12 -10.38 -8.62
CA TRP A 83 12.14 -11.52 -7.68
C TRP A 83 10.99 -12.51 -7.86
N GLU A 84 9.78 -12.03 -8.15
CA GLU A 84 8.61 -12.92 -8.30
C GLU A 84 8.39 -13.33 -9.75
N LEU A 85 8.71 -12.44 -10.71
CA LEU A 85 8.49 -12.69 -12.13
C LEU A 85 9.76 -13.07 -12.91
N GLY A 86 10.94 -12.96 -12.30
CA GLY A 86 12.22 -13.34 -12.92
C GLY A 86 12.62 -12.47 -14.12
N LEU A 87 12.09 -11.24 -14.20
CA LEU A 87 12.42 -10.30 -15.26
C LEU A 87 13.82 -9.69 -15.02
N PRO A 88 14.56 -9.33 -16.10
CA PRO A 88 15.84 -8.66 -15.94
C PRO A 88 15.68 -7.29 -15.26
N LYS A 89 16.68 -6.90 -14.48
CA LYS A 89 16.73 -5.62 -13.78
C LYS A 89 16.62 -4.45 -14.76
N SER A 90 15.73 -3.51 -14.46
CA SER A 90 15.42 -2.41 -15.38
C SER A 90 16.54 -1.37 -15.48
N TYR A 91 17.42 -1.25 -14.46
CA TYR A 91 18.62 -0.41 -14.39
C TYR A 91 19.37 -0.67 -13.08
#